data_AF-D7CJX2-F1
#
_entry.id   AF-D7CJX2-F1
#
_cell.length_a   1.000
_cell.length_b   1.000
_cell.length_c   1.000
_cell.angle_alpha   90.00
_cell.angle_beta   90.00
_cell.angle_gamma   90.00
#
_symmetry.space_group_name_H-M   'P 1'
#
loop_
_entity.id
_entity.type
_entity.pdbx_description
1 polymer ?
#
loop_
_entity_poly.entity_id
_entity_poly.type
_entity_poly.pdbx_seq_one_letter_code
_entity_poly.pdbx_strand_id
1 'polypeptide(L)'
;MTIGLKDIVKSVASIGPNEDIFAYWSRELEGRKRVRSLISKGARLELEIDRDVLDFLFRVLCLSQSQRLLYRVLWDYSDQMAVIRWLGDRSEGFRLRFLQQLAELWPQKDGRGRRDFLINIYTPALTDAYRRLLAGFDSKDIDYLISRTANPELRRLLREEKEKIEIRARESRLGVAIHKVRARDLDCIFGNKTELAKSLLSSLEQAEAELYEHPYRVDRLLKLCECCVRLFELGWIEDSLVLTVETYSDFMERGRLQGREAVRVYRRLDRLARAVIPVYCLLEFGENLGREVEKLYRSCLSQLVVENASLAYLELYERLQEARSTPSVYPRSEVERFCLRLAKTRPDDAIIKCLKGREREGVDIEGCMQAVGERMKSRPHEAFVIMEFVRLVVMPGLDVRRKSKVGESMLTRYLDLWGWVPNVRFMNREIAESLSAVAKGETRRQVFDVLRWTEAFANRDNQLYSNKKELVRGKGSKAALQAFLGRVLGVTD
;
A
#
# COMPACT_ATOMS: atom_id res chain seq x y z
N MET A 1 42.68 -34.91 -26.92
CA MET A 1 42.04 -35.92 -27.78
C MET A 1 40.54 -35.72 -27.71
N THR A 2 39.97 -35.08 -28.71
CA THR A 2 38.53 -35.07 -28.97
C THR A 2 38.19 -36.36 -29.69
N ILE A 3 37.18 -37.09 -29.21
CA ILE A 3 36.66 -38.30 -29.85
C ILE A 3 35.17 -38.03 -30.08
N GLY A 4 34.72 -38.14 -31.33
CA GLY A 4 33.32 -37.91 -31.69
C GLY A 4 32.44 -39.00 -31.10
N LEU A 5 31.47 -38.64 -30.26
CA LEU A 5 30.54 -39.62 -29.70
C LEU A 5 29.71 -40.27 -30.81
N LYS A 6 29.48 -39.53 -31.90
CA LYS A 6 28.80 -40.03 -33.10
C LYS A 6 29.56 -41.16 -33.77
N ASP A 7 30.89 -41.20 -33.71
CA ASP A 7 31.68 -42.29 -34.28
C ASP A 7 31.54 -43.56 -33.45
N ILE A 8 31.46 -43.42 -32.12
CA ILE A 8 31.15 -44.53 -31.21
C ILE A 8 29.73 -45.03 -31.47
N VAL A 9 28.75 -44.13 -31.56
CA VAL A 9 27.35 -44.49 -31.82
C VAL A 9 27.18 -45.11 -33.22
N LYS A 10 27.84 -44.58 -34.26
CA LYS A 10 27.88 -45.17 -35.60
C LYS A 10 28.52 -46.54 -35.60
N SER A 11 29.63 -46.74 -34.88
CA SER A 11 30.27 -48.06 -34.75
C SER A 11 29.39 -49.10 -34.04
N VAL A 12 28.45 -48.64 -33.20
CA VAL A 12 27.45 -49.49 -32.52
C VAL A 12 26.22 -49.71 -33.42
N ALA A 13 25.84 -48.72 -34.24
CA ALA A 13 24.67 -48.74 -35.12
C ALA A 13 24.92 -49.34 -36.52
N SER A 14 26.18 -49.50 -36.95
CA SER A 14 26.57 -50.08 -38.23
C SER A 14 26.39 -51.61 -38.24
N ILE A 15 25.15 -52.05 -38.17
CA ILE A 15 24.77 -53.45 -38.30
C ILE A 15 24.06 -53.66 -39.62
N GLY A 16 24.61 -54.53 -40.46
CA GLY A 16 23.88 -55.06 -41.61
C GLY A 16 22.73 -55.97 -41.15
N PRO A 17 21.67 -56.15 -41.95
CA PRO A 17 20.45 -56.90 -41.57
C PRO A 17 20.65 -58.38 -41.17
N ASN A 18 21.89 -58.91 -41.18
CA ASN A 18 22.24 -60.31 -40.95
C ASN A 18 23.21 -60.55 -39.75
N GLU A 19 23.54 -59.55 -38.91
CA GLU A 19 24.39 -59.82 -37.72
C GLU A 19 23.59 -60.27 -36.49
N ASP A 20 24.20 -61.15 -35.69
CA ASP A 20 23.69 -61.73 -34.45
C ASP A 20 23.41 -60.67 -33.36
N ILE A 21 22.27 -60.78 -32.66
CA ILE A 21 21.88 -59.97 -31.50
C ILE A 21 22.99 -59.94 -30.43
N PHE A 22 23.72 -61.03 -30.24
CA PHE A 22 24.82 -61.08 -29.28
C PHE A 22 26.03 -60.24 -29.70
N ALA A 23 26.29 -60.12 -31.01
CA ALA A 23 27.35 -59.27 -31.54
C ALA A 23 27.00 -57.79 -31.33
N TYR A 24 25.74 -57.41 -31.54
CA TYR A 24 25.24 -56.06 -31.22
C TYR A 24 25.42 -55.74 -29.73
N TRP A 25 24.96 -56.61 -28.83
CA TRP A 25 25.08 -56.38 -27.40
C TRP A 25 26.53 -56.27 -26.94
N SER A 26 27.43 -57.09 -27.50
CA SER A 26 28.86 -57.03 -27.19
C SER A 26 29.48 -55.70 -27.61
N ARG A 27 29.20 -55.23 -28.85
CA ARG A 27 29.66 -53.92 -29.34
C ARG A 27 29.04 -52.77 -28.54
N GLU A 28 27.75 -52.85 -28.20
CA GLU A 28 27.08 -51.84 -27.38
C GLU A 28 27.72 -51.75 -25.99
N LEU A 29 27.98 -52.89 -25.34
CA LEU A 29 28.58 -52.95 -24.01
C LEU A 29 30.01 -52.39 -23.99
N GLU A 30 30.80 -52.68 -25.03
CA GLU A 30 32.15 -52.12 -25.23
C GLU A 30 32.08 -50.60 -25.43
N GLY A 31 31.14 -50.12 -26.25
CA GLY A 31 30.86 -48.69 -26.43
C GLY A 31 30.50 -48.02 -25.10
N ARG A 32 29.62 -48.63 -24.30
CA ARG A 32 29.23 -48.08 -22.98
C ARG A 32 30.42 -48.00 -22.03
N LYS A 33 31.30 -49.01 -21.99
CA LYS A 33 32.53 -49.00 -21.18
C LYS A 33 33.48 -47.89 -21.62
N ARG A 34 33.67 -47.73 -22.93
CA ARG A 34 34.55 -46.70 -23.50
C ARG A 34 34.09 -45.30 -23.15
N VAL A 35 32.79 -45.01 -23.29
CA VAL A 35 32.23 -43.69 -22.93
C VAL A 35 32.34 -43.42 -21.43
N ARG A 36 32.05 -44.40 -20.57
CA ARG A 36 32.21 -44.23 -19.11
C ARG A 36 33.67 -43.96 -18.72
N SER A 37 34.64 -44.65 -19.36
CA SER A 37 36.07 -44.42 -19.12
C SER A 37 36.54 -43.05 -19.60
N LEU A 38 36.01 -42.56 -20.71
CA LEU A 38 36.33 -41.22 -21.22
C LEU A 38 35.76 -40.13 -20.30
N ILE A 39 34.53 -40.32 -19.81
CA ILE A 39 33.88 -39.41 -18.87
C ILE A 39 34.62 -39.36 -17.54
N SER A 40 35.04 -40.52 -16.98
CA SER A 40 35.80 -40.55 -15.73
C SER A 40 37.19 -39.90 -15.85
N LYS A 41 37.75 -39.85 -17.07
CA LYS A 41 39.00 -39.14 -17.40
C LYS A 41 38.80 -37.66 -17.74
N GLY A 42 37.58 -37.12 -17.63
CA GLY A 42 37.29 -35.71 -17.84
C GLY A 42 37.29 -35.25 -19.30
N ALA A 43 37.17 -36.17 -20.27
CA ALA A 43 37.15 -35.81 -21.68
C ALA A 43 35.89 -35.00 -22.04
N ARG A 44 36.04 -33.94 -22.83
CA ARG A 44 34.92 -33.23 -23.46
C ARG A 44 34.46 -34.01 -24.69
N LEU A 45 33.18 -34.36 -24.73
CA LEU A 45 32.55 -35.10 -25.81
C LEU A 45 32.06 -34.09 -26.86
N GLU A 46 32.52 -34.22 -28.11
CA GLU A 46 31.87 -33.56 -29.24
C GLU A 46 30.59 -34.31 -29.57
N LEU A 47 29.46 -33.60 -29.48
CA LEU A 47 28.12 -34.16 -29.56
C LEU A 47 27.37 -33.46 -30.70
N GLU A 48 27.18 -34.17 -31.81
CA GLU A 48 26.04 -33.91 -32.68
C GLU A 48 24.85 -34.68 -32.09
N ILE A 49 23.86 -33.96 -31.58
CA ILE A 49 22.74 -34.57 -30.87
C ILE A 49 21.68 -35.00 -31.88
N ASP A 50 21.47 -36.31 -31.96
CA ASP A 50 20.32 -36.94 -32.59
C ASP A 50 19.66 -37.93 -31.62
N ARG A 51 18.56 -38.57 -32.05
CA ARG A 51 17.80 -39.48 -31.19
C ARG A 51 18.64 -40.68 -30.73
N ASP A 52 19.47 -41.23 -31.60
CA ASP A 52 20.25 -42.44 -31.35
C ASP A 52 21.38 -42.18 -30.36
N VAL A 53 22.03 -41.02 -30.50
CA VAL A 53 23.02 -40.51 -29.54
C VAL A 53 22.40 -40.32 -28.15
N LEU A 54 21.23 -39.72 -28.06
CA LEU A 54 20.54 -39.52 -26.77
C LEU A 54 20.11 -40.84 -26.11
N ASP A 55 19.60 -41.77 -26.91
CA ASP A 55 19.24 -43.12 -26.47
C ASP A 55 20.45 -43.88 -25.93
N PHE A 56 21.56 -43.83 -26.65
CA PHE A 56 22.81 -44.43 -26.21
C PHE A 56 23.30 -43.79 -24.90
N LEU A 57 23.35 -42.45 -24.83
CA LEU A 57 23.74 -41.72 -23.61
C LEU A 57 22.84 -42.05 -22.42
N PHE A 58 21.53 -42.18 -22.63
CA PHE A 58 20.60 -42.60 -21.59
C PHE A 58 20.94 -44.00 -21.07
N ARG A 59 21.17 -44.97 -21.96
CA ARG A 59 21.58 -46.34 -21.56
C ARG A 59 22.95 -46.37 -20.86
N VAL A 60 23.86 -45.48 -21.24
CA VAL A 60 25.19 -45.36 -20.61
C VAL A 60 25.09 -44.77 -19.21
N LEU A 61 24.34 -43.66 -19.06
CA LEU A 61 24.45 -42.74 -17.92
C LEU A 61 23.29 -42.83 -16.93
N CYS A 62 22.07 -43.17 -17.37
CA CYS A 62 20.87 -43.09 -16.52
C CYS A 62 20.92 -44.05 -15.32
N LEU A 63 21.55 -45.22 -15.47
CA LEU A 63 21.68 -46.23 -14.41
C LEU A 63 23.02 -46.13 -13.65
N SER A 64 23.73 -45.02 -13.79
CA SER A 64 25.05 -44.82 -13.18
C SER A 64 25.04 -43.62 -12.24
N GLN A 65 26.06 -43.50 -11.38
CA GLN A 65 26.28 -42.29 -10.55
C GLN A 65 26.49 -41.02 -11.40
N SER A 66 26.70 -41.16 -12.72
CA SER A 66 26.89 -40.08 -13.68
C SER A 66 25.59 -39.54 -14.29
N GLN A 67 24.41 -39.87 -13.73
CA GLN A 67 23.12 -39.37 -14.21
C GLN A 67 23.05 -37.83 -14.32
N ARG A 68 23.73 -37.11 -13.41
CA ARG A 68 23.85 -35.64 -13.48
C ARG A 68 24.49 -35.14 -14.78
N LEU A 69 25.41 -35.91 -15.37
CA LEU A 69 26.04 -35.55 -16.64
C LEU A 69 25.04 -35.67 -17.80
N LEU A 70 24.16 -36.68 -17.78
CA LEU A 70 23.07 -36.77 -18.74
C LEU A 70 22.15 -35.54 -18.67
N TYR A 71 21.78 -35.12 -17.46
CA TYR A 71 20.95 -33.93 -17.28
C TYR A 71 21.65 -32.64 -17.75
N ARG A 72 22.97 -32.52 -17.53
CA ARG A 72 23.74 -31.39 -18.09
C ARG A 72 23.76 -31.40 -19.61
N VAL A 73 23.93 -32.57 -20.25
CA VAL A 73 23.87 -32.69 -21.71
C VAL A 73 22.49 -32.30 -22.24
N LEU A 74 21.42 -32.82 -21.63
CA LEU A 74 20.04 -32.45 -22.02
C LEU A 74 19.78 -30.95 -21.86
N TRP A 75 20.35 -30.33 -20.83
CA TRP A 75 20.26 -28.89 -20.64
C TRP A 75 21.08 -28.09 -21.68
N ASP A 76 22.30 -28.54 -21.97
CA ASP A 76 23.20 -27.83 -22.87
C ASP A 76 22.72 -27.80 -24.32
N TYR A 77 21.89 -28.79 -24.71
CA TYR A 77 21.29 -28.93 -26.03
C TYR A 77 19.76 -28.78 -26.02
N SER A 78 19.22 -28.09 -25.01
CA SER A 78 17.77 -27.88 -24.83
C SER A 78 17.12 -27.02 -25.92
N ASP A 79 17.92 -26.28 -26.68
CA ASP A 79 17.52 -25.53 -27.88
C ASP A 79 17.25 -26.44 -29.08
N GLN A 80 17.71 -27.69 -29.06
CA GLN A 80 17.56 -28.62 -30.17
C GLN A 80 16.26 -29.42 -30.08
N MET A 81 15.51 -29.47 -31.19
CA MET A 81 14.24 -30.20 -31.27
C MET A 81 14.39 -31.70 -31.02
N ALA A 82 15.54 -32.28 -31.33
CA ALA A 82 15.85 -33.68 -31.04
C ALA A 82 15.75 -33.98 -29.53
N VAL A 83 16.28 -33.10 -28.68
CA VAL A 83 16.22 -33.21 -27.22
C VAL A 83 14.80 -33.04 -26.70
N ILE A 84 14.07 -32.04 -27.21
CA ILE A 84 12.67 -31.77 -26.82
C ILE A 84 11.79 -32.99 -27.10
N ARG A 85 11.82 -33.50 -28.33
CA ARG A 85 11.02 -34.69 -28.72
C ARG A 85 11.43 -35.91 -27.91
N TRP A 86 12.73 -36.14 -27.78
CA TRP A 86 13.25 -37.27 -27.02
C TRP A 86 12.83 -37.23 -25.54
N LEU A 87 12.83 -36.05 -24.91
CA LEU A 87 12.32 -35.87 -23.55
C LEU A 87 10.80 -36.03 -23.45
N GLY A 88 10.07 -35.57 -24.45
CA GLY A 88 8.61 -35.75 -24.55
C GLY A 88 8.20 -37.22 -24.55
N ASP A 89 8.97 -38.08 -25.22
CA ASP A 89 8.76 -39.53 -25.28
C ASP A 89 9.08 -40.26 -23.95
N ARG A 90 9.64 -39.57 -22.95
CA ARG A 90 10.04 -40.19 -21.67
C ARG A 90 8.93 -40.20 -20.64
N SER A 91 9.06 -41.18 -19.73
CA SER A 91 8.19 -41.30 -18.56
C SER A 91 8.18 -39.99 -17.76
N GLU A 92 7.01 -39.70 -17.20
CA GLU A 92 6.80 -38.50 -16.39
C GLU A 92 7.79 -38.42 -15.21
N GLY A 93 8.04 -39.53 -14.53
CA GLY A 93 9.01 -39.60 -13.44
C GLY A 93 10.46 -39.32 -13.86
N PHE A 94 10.83 -39.51 -15.13
CA PHE A 94 12.13 -39.07 -15.63
C PHE A 94 12.15 -37.55 -15.86
N ARG A 95 11.10 -37.01 -16.49
CA ARG A 95 10.96 -35.56 -16.72
C ARG A 95 10.92 -34.77 -15.42
N LEU A 96 10.24 -35.28 -14.39
CA LEU A 96 10.16 -34.66 -13.07
C LEU A 96 11.52 -34.60 -12.37
N ARG A 97 12.29 -35.70 -12.38
CA ARG A 97 13.67 -35.73 -11.83
C ARG A 97 14.62 -34.80 -12.59
N PHE A 98 14.48 -34.75 -13.92
CA PHE A 98 15.24 -33.82 -14.73
C PHE A 98 14.94 -32.36 -14.37
N LEU A 99 13.67 -31.97 -14.26
CA LEU A 99 13.27 -30.61 -13.87
C LEU A 99 13.73 -30.22 -12.46
N GLN A 100 13.67 -31.16 -11.51
CA GLN A 100 14.20 -30.93 -10.15
C GLN A 100 15.70 -30.63 -10.18
N GLN A 101 16.48 -31.37 -10.98
CA GLN A 101 17.90 -31.11 -11.14
C GLN A 101 18.16 -29.82 -11.95
N LEU A 102 17.28 -29.47 -12.89
CA LEU A 102 17.39 -28.27 -13.70
C LEU A 102 17.37 -27.01 -12.85
N ALA A 103 16.53 -26.98 -11.80
CA ALA A 103 16.48 -25.86 -10.85
C ALA A 103 17.84 -25.56 -10.21
N GLU A 104 18.68 -26.57 -9.97
CA GLU A 104 20.05 -26.39 -9.44
C GLU A 104 21.05 -25.92 -10.51
N LEU A 105 20.83 -26.27 -11.77
CA LEU A 105 21.74 -25.98 -12.90
C LEU A 105 21.46 -24.62 -13.56
N TRP A 106 20.24 -24.10 -13.42
CA TRP A 106 19.78 -22.86 -14.04
C TRP A 106 20.62 -21.62 -13.72
N PRO A 107 21.11 -21.39 -12.48
CA PRO A 107 21.83 -20.16 -12.13
C PRO A 107 23.21 -19.97 -12.81
N GLN A 108 23.71 -20.96 -13.55
CA GLN A 108 25.12 -20.99 -14.00
C GLN A 108 25.37 -20.60 -15.47
N LYS A 109 24.35 -20.29 -16.28
CA LYS A 109 24.54 -19.86 -17.70
C LYS A 109 23.46 -18.88 -18.17
N ASP A 110 23.82 -17.93 -19.04
CA ASP A 110 22.93 -17.01 -19.75
C ASP A 110 21.84 -17.76 -20.55
N GLY A 111 20.69 -18.01 -19.92
CA GLY A 111 19.65 -18.92 -20.41
C GLY A 111 18.67 -18.35 -21.44
N ARG A 112 18.98 -17.26 -22.16
CA ARG A 112 17.97 -16.56 -23.01
C ARG A 112 17.42 -17.42 -24.15
N GLY A 113 18.26 -18.22 -24.82
CA GLY A 113 17.82 -19.13 -25.90
C GLY A 113 17.16 -20.44 -25.44
N ARG A 114 17.26 -20.77 -24.15
CA ARG A 114 16.83 -22.07 -23.58
C ARG A 114 15.50 -21.99 -22.81
N ARG A 115 14.79 -20.87 -22.92
CA ARG A 115 13.49 -20.62 -22.24
C ARG A 115 12.33 -21.25 -22.98
N ASP A 116 12.37 -21.27 -24.30
CA ASP A 116 11.34 -21.88 -25.14
C ASP A 116 11.21 -23.39 -24.89
N PHE A 117 12.31 -24.02 -24.50
CA PHE A 117 12.35 -25.40 -24.01
C PHE A 117 11.32 -25.66 -22.90
N LEU A 118 11.21 -24.76 -21.92
CA LEU A 118 10.26 -24.89 -20.81
C LEU A 118 8.80 -24.78 -21.26
N ILE A 119 8.54 -24.13 -22.39
CA ILE A 119 7.18 -24.08 -22.95
C ILE A 119 6.85 -25.44 -23.58
N ASN A 120 7.80 -26.02 -24.32
CA ASN A 120 7.58 -27.23 -25.10
C ASN A 120 7.48 -28.52 -24.27
N ILE A 121 8.10 -28.58 -23.09
CA ILE A 121 8.08 -29.79 -22.25
C ILE A 121 6.99 -29.75 -21.15
N TYR A 122 6.25 -28.65 -21.00
CA TYR A 122 5.28 -28.49 -19.93
C TYR A 122 4.10 -29.47 -20.08
N THR A 123 3.76 -30.12 -18.97
CA THR A 123 2.51 -30.87 -18.81
C THR A 123 1.90 -30.56 -17.44
N PRO A 124 0.57 -30.70 -17.26
CA PRO A 124 -0.10 -30.36 -16.00
C PRO A 124 0.51 -31.08 -14.78
N ALA A 125 0.96 -32.33 -14.97
CA ALA A 125 1.57 -33.15 -13.93
C ALA A 125 2.94 -32.63 -13.45
N LEU A 126 3.62 -31.78 -14.24
CA LEU A 126 4.92 -31.20 -13.88
C LEU A 126 4.80 -29.86 -13.13
N THR A 127 3.58 -29.41 -12.82
CA THR A 127 3.32 -28.07 -12.23
C THR A 127 4.16 -27.78 -10.98
N ASP A 128 4.27 -28.72 -10.03
CA ASP A 128 5.03 -28.49 -8.81
C ASP A 128 6.55 -28.41 -9.03
N ALA A 129 7.07 -29.16 -10.01
CA ALA A 129 8.48 -29.05 -10.41
C ALA A 129 8.75 -27.69 -11.07
N TYR A 130 7.81 -27.20 -11.90
CA TYR A 130 7.89 -25.87 -12.49
C TYR A 130 7.87 -24.76 -11.43
N ARG A 131 7.03 -24.85 -10.39
CA ARG A 131 7.02 -23.85 -9.30
C ARG A 131 8.40 -23.68 -8.66
N ARG A 132 9.10 -24.79 -8.40
CA ARG A 132 10.46 -24.75 -7.83
C ARG A 132 11.47 -24.11 -8.76
N LEU A 133 11.36 -24.40 -10.07
CA LEU A 133 12.22 -23.81 -11.08
C LEU A 133 11.97 -22.29 -11.23
N LEU A 134 10.71 -21.89 -11.32
CA LEU A 134 10.29 -20.49 -11.47
C LEU A 134 10.63 -19.63 -10.23
N ALA A 135 10.81 -20.24 -9.05
CA ALA A 135 11.23 -19.50 -7.86
C ALA A 135 12.61 -18.83 -7.99
N GLY A 136 13.46 -19.29 -8.91
CA GLY A 136 14.75 -18.69 -9.24
C GLY A 136 14.74 -17.70 -10.41
N PHE A 137 13.56 -17.43 -10.99
CA PHE A 137 13.42 -16.54 -12.15
C PHE A 137 13.18 -15.10 -11.69
N ASP A 138 13.58 -14.14 -12.52
CA ASP A 138 13.18 -12.74 -12.33
C ASP A 138 11.85 -12.44 -13.07
N SER A 139 11.32 -11.22 -12.86
CA SER A 139 10.06 -10.81 -13.50
C SER A 139 10.16 -10.79 -15.03
N LYS A 140 11.32 -10.42 -15.59
CA LYS A 140 11.55 -10.35 -17.05
C LYS A 140 11.50 -11.73 -17.69
N ASP A 141 12.03 -12.73 -17.01
CA ASP A 141 12.05 -14.12 -17.47
C ASP A 141 10.65 -14.72 -17.50
N ILE A 142 9.83 -14.41 -16.49
CA ILE A 142 8.42 -14.83 -16.47
C ILE A 142 7.62 -14.10 -17.55
N ASP A 143 7.83 -12.80 -17.76
CA ASP A 143 7.15 -12.03 -18.81
C ASP A 143 7.46 -12.56 -20.21
N TYR A 144 8.72 -12.92 -20.46
CA TYR A 144 9.12 -13.58 -21.69
C TYR A 144 8.31 -14.88 -21.92
N LEU A 145 8.23 -15.75 -20.92
CA LEU A 145 7.50 -17.02 -21.02
C LEU A 145 5.99 -16.81 -21.22
N ILE A 146 5.38 -15.83 -20.54
CA ILE A 146 3.95 -15.48 -20.71
C ILE A 146 3.65 -15.02 -22.14
N SER A 147 4.55 -14.22 -22.73
CA SER A 147 4.40 -13.70 -24.09
C SER A 147 4.51 -14.80 -25.17
N ARG A 148 5.25 -15.88 -24.88
CA ARG A 148 5.56 -16.96 -25.82
C ARG A 148 4.68 -18.21 -25.66
N THR A 149 4.02 -18.40 -24.52
CA THR A 149 3.15 -19.56 -24.30
C THR A 149 1.69 -19.30 -24.67
N ALA A 150 1.10 -20.24 -25.39
CA ALA A 150 -0.35 -20.30 -25.64
C ALA A 150 -1.09 -21.24 -24.67
N ASN A 151 -0.37 -22.02 -23.85
CA ASN A 151 -0.98 -22.98 -22.93
C ASN A 151 -1.63 -22.23 -21.74
N PRO A 152 -2.95 -22.34 -21.52
CA PRO A 152 -3.66 -21.57 -20.50
C PRO A 152 -3.26 -21.94 -19.07
N GLU A 153 -2.94 -23.21 -18.79
CA GLU A 153 -2.54 -23.66 -17.46
C GLU A 153 -1.14 -23.16 -17.11
N LEU A 154 -0.21 -23.25 -18.06
CA LEU A 154 1.13 -22.68 -17.89
C LEU A 154 1.05 -21.16 -17.74
N ARG A 155 0.19 -20.48 -18.51
CA ARG A 155 -0.03 -19.03 -18.37
C ARG A 155 -0.55 -18.65 -16.99
N ARG A 156 -1.48 -19.44 -16.44
CA ARG A 156 -1.99 -19.25 -15.07
C ARG A 156 -0.85 -19.43 -14.06
N LEU A 157 -0.09 -20.50 -14.16
CA LEU A 157 1.06 -20.77 -13.28
C LEU A 157 2.10 -19.64 -13.31
N LEU A 158 2.46 -19.16 -14.50
CA LEU A 158 3.40 -18.06 -14.66
C LEU A 158 2.88 -16.76 -14.06
N ARG A 159 1.58 -16.46 -14.21
CA ARG A 159 0.96 -15.29 -13.57
C ARG A 159 0.96 -15.40 -12.04
N GLU A 160 0.64 -16.57 -11.50
CA GLU A 160 0.68 -16.82 -10.05
C GLU A 160 2.10 -16.63 -9.48
N GLU A 161 3.13 -17.14 -10.17
CA GLU A 161 4.52 -16.95 -9.71
C GLU A 161 5.01 -15.51 -9.92
N LYS A 162 4.60 -14.82 -11.00
CA LYS A 162 4.87 -13.39 -11.18
C LYS A 162 4.33 -12.57 -10.02
N GLU A 163 3.08 -12.79 -9.65
CA GLU A 163 2.45 -12.11 -8.51
C GLU A 163 3.22 -12.37 -7.20
N LYS A 164 3.68 -13.61 -6.96
CA LYS A 164 4.50 -13.93 -5.78
C LYS A 164 5.86 -13.22 -5.78
N ILE A 165 6.50 -13.08 -6.94
CA ILE A 165 7.78 -12.35 -7.07
C ILE A 165 7.55 -10.87 -6.79
N GLU A 166 6.51 -10.28 -7.39
CA GLU A 166 6.14 -8.88 -7.17
C GLU A 166 5.82 -8.61 -5.69
N ILE A 167 5.04 -9.49 -5.05
CA ILE A 167 4.75 -9.42 -3.62
C ILE A 167 6.04 -9.48 -2.80
N ARG A 168 6.93 -10.45 -3.05
CA ARG A 168 8.20 -10.58 -2.30
C ARG A 168 9.11 -9.37 -2.49
N ALA A 169 9.23 -8.86 -3.72
CA ALA A 169 10.01 -7.67 -4.01
C ALA A 169 9.43 -6.44 -3.30
N ARG A 170 8.10 -6.33 -3.24
CA ARG A 170 7.39 -5.27 -2.52
C ARG A 170 7.59 -5.37 -1.01
N GLU A 171 7.46 -6.57 -0.44
CA GLU A 171 7.76 -6.82 0.98
C GLU A 171 9.20 -6.48 1.34
N SER A 172 10.16 -6.82 0.47
CA SER A 172 11.57 -6.51 0.69
C SER A 172 11.85 -5.01 0.66
N ARG A 173 11.19 -4.25 -0.23
CA ARG A 173 11.33 -2.78 -0.30
C ARG A 173 10.71 -2.08 0.90
N LEU A 174 9.50 -2.49 1.29
CA LEU A 174 8.74 -1.83 2.35
C LEU A 174 9.09 -2.34 3.75
N GLY A 175 9.84 -3.45 3.85
CA GLY A 175 10.17 -4.11 5.11
C GLY A 175 8.97 -4.73 5.83
N VAL A 176 7.78 -4.73 5.23
CA VAL A 176 6.53 -5.17 5.85
C VAL A 176 5.66 -5.97 4.88
N ALA A 177 5.10 -7.07 5.39
CA ALA A 177 4.14 -7.93 4.71
C ALA A 177 2.74 -7.31 4.61
N ILE A 178 2.58 -6.20 3.89
CA ILE A 178 1.34 -5.40 3.84
C ILE A 178 0.11 -6.21 3.43
N HIS A 179 0.27 -7.16 2.50
CA HIS A 179 -0.82 -8.02 2.05
C HIS A 179 -1.34 -8.96 3.16
N LYS A 180 -0.54 -9.21 4.21
CA LYS A 180 -0.92 -10.00 5.38
C LYS A 180 -1.54 -9.15 6.49
N VAL A 181 -1.43 -7.82 6.43
CA VAL A 181 -2.02 -6.92 7.42
C VAL A 181 -3.53 -6.94 7.29
N ARG A 182 -4.18 -7.51 8.31
CA ARG A 182 -5.64 -7.56 8.47
C ARG A 182 -5.99 -7.00 9.85
N ALA A 183 -6.04 -5.67 9.97
CA ALA A 183 -6.67 -5.05 11.13
C ALA A 183 -8.13 -4.75 10.77
N ARG A 184 -9.03 -5.62 11.24
CA ARG A 184 -10.47 -5.35 11.19
C ARG A 184 -10.80 -4.27 12.23
N ASP A 185 -11.82 -3.47 11.97
CA ASP A 185 -12.40 -2.50 12.92
C ASP A 185 -11.61 -1.20 13.19
N LEU A 186 -10.62 -0.84 12.35
CA LEU A 186 -9.96 0.47 12.36
C LEU A 186 -10.63 1.50 11.43
N ASP A 187 -11.94 1.66 11.59
CA ASP A 187 -12.71 2.60 10.78
C ASP A 187 -12.63 4.03 11.34
N CYS A 188 -12.64 5.00 10.42
CA CYS A 188 -12.76 6.44 10.67
C CYS A 188 -13.75 7.06 9.67
N ILE A 189 -13.92 8.39 9.72
CA ILE A 189 -14.85 9.12 8.83
C ILE A 189 -14.55 8.93 7.33
N PHE A 190 -13.32 8.59 6.96
CA PHE A 190 -12.91 8.33 5.57
C PHE A 190 -12.95 6.85 5.16
N GLY A 191 -13.33 5.95 6.09
CA GLY A 191 -13.38 4.51 5.87
C GLY A 191 -12.33 3.77 6.67
N ASN A 192 -11.97 2.57 6.21
CA ASN A 192 -11.05 1.70 6.93
C ASN A 192 -9.60 2.16 6.76
N LYS A 193 -8.90 2.46 7.87
CA LYS A 193 -7.51 2.96 7.83
C LYS A 193 -6.52 1.97 7.22
N THR A 194 -6.75 0.66 7.34
CA THR A 194 -5.85 -0.34 6.75
C THR A 194 -5.92 -0.32 5.22
N GLU A 195 -7.13 -0.19 4.67
CA GLU A 195 -7.33 -0.10 3.22
C GLU A 195 -6.84 1.24 2.66
N LEU A 196 -7.04 2.34 3.40
CA LEU A 196 -6.45 3.64 3.06
C LEU A 196 -4.92 3.58 3.04
N ALA A 197 -4.29 2.93 4.01
CA ALA A 197 -2.83 2.78 4.07
C ALA A 197 -2.28 1.93 2.91
N LYS A 198 -2.96 0.83 2.55
CA LYS A 198 -2.61 0.04 1.36
C LYS A 198 -2.72 0.86 0.07
N SER A 199 -3.78 1.65 -0.06
CA SER A 199 -4.00 2.54 -1.20
C SER A 199 -2.94 3.63 -1.30
N LEU A 200 -2.55 4.24 -0.17
CA LEU A 200 -1.46 5.21 -0.09
C LEU A 200 -0.15 4.59 -0.56
N LEU A 201 0.25 3.44 -0.01
CA LEU A 201 1.51 2.78 -0.37
C LEU A 201 1.56 2.43 -1.86
N SER A 202 0.47 1.92 -2.43
CA SER A 202 0.37 1.70 -3.87
C SER A 202 0.48 2.99 -4.68
N SER A 203 -0.03 4.10 -4.15
CA SER A 203 0.01 5.40 -4.83
C SER A 203 1.39 6.04 -4.76
N LEU A 204 2.11 5.86 -3.65
CA LEU A 204 3.50 6.30 -3.47
C LEU A 204 4.44 5.55 -4.41
N GLU A 205 4.31 4.23 -4.52
CA GLU A 205 5.09 3.43 -5.48
C GLU A 205 4.85 3.91 -6.92
N GLN A 206 3.60 4.20 -7.27
CA GLN A 206 3.26 4.75 -8.59
C GLN A 206 3.75 6.19 -8.79
N ALA A 207 4.08 6.92 -7.72
CA ALA A 207 4.60 8.29 -7.76
C ALA A 207 6.14 8.34 -7.69
N GLU A 208 6.83 7.19 -7.66
CA GLU A 208 8.30 7.12 -7.69
C GLU A 208 8.85 7.89 -8.89
N ALA A 209 9.83 8.76 -8.66
CA ALA A 209 10.39 9.62 -9.72
C ALA A 209 10.99 8.82 -10.88
N GLU A 210 11.57 7.65 -10.58
CA GLU A 210 12.21 6.76 -11.54
C GLU A 210 11.25 6.18 -12.59
N LEU A 211 9.94 6.16 -12.30
CA LEU A 211 8.91 5.67 -13.23
C LEU A 211 8.54 6.68 -14.32
N TYR A 212 9.04 7.91 -14.22
CA TYR A 212 8.69 8.99 -15.13
C TYR A 212 9.93 9.53 -15.82
N GLU A 213 9.89 9.58 -17.16
CA GLU A 213 10.93 10.24 -17.98
C GLU A 213 11.12 11.72 -17.58
N HIS A 214 10.03 12.35 -17.13
CA HIS A 214 10.03 13.72 -16.62
C HIS A 214 9.29 13.80 -15.27
N PRO A 215 10.02 13.72 -14.13
CA PRO A 215 9.44 13.63 -12.79
C PRO A 215 8.58 14.82 -12.33
N TYR A 216 8.67 15.97 -13.00
CA TYR A 216 7.93 17.19 -12.67
C TYR A 216 6.76 17.46 -13.63
N ARG A 217 6.32 16.44 -14.38
CA ARG A 217 5.12 16.53 -15.22
C ARG A 217 3.84 16.25 -14.44
N VAL A 218 2.73 16.63 -15.05
CA VAL A 218 1.37 16.60 -14.48
C VAL A 218 1.03 15.24 -13.91
N ASP A 219 1.34 14.15 -14.61
CA ASP A 219 0.91 12.82 -14.21
C ASP A 219 1.47 12.42 -12.83
N ARG A 220 2.77 12.67 -12.60
CA ARG A 220 3.38 12.44 -11.29
C ARG A 220 2.88 13.41 -10.24
N LEU A 221 2.80 14.71 -10.55
CA LEU A 221 2.31 15.72 -9.60
C LEU A 221 0.87 15.46 -9.15
N LEU A 222 -0.01 15.01 -10.05
CA LEU A 222 -1.37 14.61 -9.71
C LEU A 222 -1.39 13.35 -8.85
N LYS A 223 -0.47 12.42 -9.08
CA LYS A 223 -0.33 11.23 -8.24
C LYS A 223 0.17 11.58 -6.84
N LEU A 224 1.12 12.50 -6.72
CA LEU A 224 1.55 13.05 -5.42
C LEU A 224 0.40 13.77 -4.71
N CYS A 225 -0.41 14.56 -5.42
CA CYS A 225 -1.62 15.15 -4.86
C CYS A 225 -2.62 14.10 -4.35
N GLU A 226 -2.72 12.93 -5.02
CA GLU A 226 -3.53 11.81 -4.52
C GLU A 226 -2.95 11.26 -3.21
N CYS A 227 -1.63 11.09 -3.12
CA CYS A 227 -0.95 10.69 -1.89
C CYS A 227 -1.21 11.68 -0.74
N CYS A 228 -1.16 13.00 -0.99
CA CYS A 228 -1.51 14.03 0.00
C CYS A 228 -2.94 13.83 0.55
N VAL A 229 -3.91 13.56 -0.33
CA VAL A 229 -5.30 13.27 0.08
C VAL A 229 -5.34 12.01 0.95
N ARG A 230 -4.66 10.93 0.56
CA ARG A 230 -4.68 9.68 1.33
C ARG A 230 -4.03 9.83 2.72
N LEU A 231 -2.95 10.60 2.82
CA LEU A 231 -2.33 10.96 4.11
C LEU A 231 -3.32 11.72 5.00
N PHE A 232 -4.02 12.73 4.44
CA PHE A 232 -5.06 13.45 5.16
C PHE A 232 -6.19 12.53 5.63
N GLU A 233 -6.70 11.65 4.74
CA GLU A 233 -7.76 10.69 5.07
C GLU A 233 -7.35 9.69 6.16
N LEU A 234 -6.06 9.33 6.23
CA LEU A 234 -5.50 8.49 7.30
C LEU A 234 -5.37 9.21 8.65
N GLY A 235 -5.42 10.54 8.64
CA GLY A 235 -5.18 11.40 9.80
C GLY A 235 -3.70 11.77 9.99
N TRP A 236 -2.86 11.61 8.97
CA TRP A 236 -1.44 11.99 8.98
C TRP A 236 -1.33 13.43 8.48
N ILE A 237 -1.77 14.36 9.33
CA ILE A 237 -2.00 15.76 8.94
C ILE A 237 -0.68 16.47 8.62
N GLU A 238 0.34 16.29 9.46
CA GLU A 238 1.67 16.89 9.24
C GLU A 238 2.33 16.33 7.98
N ASP A 239 2.38 15.00 7.80
CA ASP A 239 2.91 14.38 6.58
C ASP A 239 2.16 14.84 5.32
N SER A 240 0.82 14.99 5.41
CA SER A 240 0.01 15.51 4.31
C SER A 240 0.39 16.95 3.97
N LEU A 241 0.65 17.79 4.98
CA LEU A 241 1.09 19.17 4.80
C LEU A 241 2.48 19.22 4.17
N VAL A 242 3.45 18.48 4.72
CA VAL A 242 4.83 18.40 4.22
C VAL A 242 4.83 17.97 2.75
N LEU A 243 4.15 16.87 2.41
CA LEU A 243 4.08 16.40 1.02
C LEU A 243 3.38 17.40 0.11
N THR A 244 2.37 18.13 0.62
CA THR A 244 1.70 19.20 -0.16
C THR A 244 2.66 20.36 -0.45
N VAL A 245 3.46 20.78 0.53
CA VAL A 245 4.48 21.83 0.35
C VAL A 245 5.55 21.37 -0.62
N GLU A 246 6.08 20.15 -0.48
CA GLU A 246 7.08 19.60 -1.41
C GLU A 246 6.54 19.50 -2.84
N THR A 247 5.31 19.00 -3.00
CA THR A 247 4.66 18.90 -4.31
C THR A 247 4.41 20.28 -4.92
N TYR A 248 4.06 21.28 -4.11
CA TYR A 248 3.92 22.66 -4.56
C TYR A 248 5.27 23.26 -4.98
N SER A 249 6.34 23.05 -4.21
CA SER A 249 7.69 23.50 -4.59
C SER A 249 8.15 22.86 -5.89
N ASP A 250 7.95 21.55 -6.07
CA ASP A 250 8.23 20.85 -7.32
C ASP A 250 7.42 21.42 -8.50
N PHE A 251 6.14 21.75 -8.27
CA PHE A 251 5.29 22.39 -9.27
C PHE A 251 5.78 23.80 -9.65
N MET A 252 6.19 24.61 -8.67
CA MET A 252 6.57 26.01 -8.85
C MET A 252 7.99 26.20 -9.40
N GLU A 253 8.96 25.45 -8.89
CA GLU A 253 10.38 25.65 -9.20
C GLU A 253 10.85 24.82 -10.40
N ARG A 254 10.20 23.67 -10.64
CA ARG A 254 10.68 22.65 -11.59
C ARG A 254 9.65 22.31 -12.67
N GLY A 255 8.39 22.70 -12.47
CA GLY A 255 7.30 22.51 -13.43
C GLY A 255 7.33 23.53 -14.58
N ARG A 256 7.73 23.13 -15.78
CA ARG A 256 7.52 23.91 -17.02
C ARG A 256 6.09 23.78 -17.57
N LEU A 257 5.11 23.57 -16.70
CA LEU A 257 3.73 23.29 -17.10
C LEU A 257 3.04 24.57 -17.55
N GLN A 258 2.44 24.55 -18.73
CA GLN A 258 1.71 25.69 -19.29
C GLN A 258 0.26 25.33 -19.61
N GLY A 259 -0.62 26.33 -19.57
CA GLY A 259 -2.01 26.19 -19.96
C GLY A 259 -2.85 25.32 -19.01
N ARG A 260 -3.68 24.43 -19.58
CA ARG A 260 -4.73 23.69 -18.84
C ARG A 260 -4.19 22.71 -17.80
N GLU A 261 -3.01 22.17 -18.06
CA GLU A 261 -2.33 21.20 -17.21
C GLU A 261 -1.89 21.81 -15.87
N ALA A 262 -1.26 22.98 -15.91
CA ALA A 262 -0.88 23.72 -14.72
C ALA A 262 -2.10 24.10 -13.87
N VAL A 263 -3.19 24.54 -14.51
CA VAL A 263 -4.44 24.88 -13.82
C VAL A 263 -5.03 23.68 -13.07
N ARG A 264 -4.91 22.46 -13.63
CA ARG A 264 -5.42 21.24 -13.00
C ARG A 264 -4.65 20.92 -11.72
N VAL A 265 -3.32 20.97 -11.75
CA VAL A 265 -2.45 20.73 -10.59
C VAL A 265 -2.67 21.81 -9.54
N TYR A 266 -2.65 23.09 -9.95
CA TYR A 266 -2.89 24.24 -9.07
C TYR A 266 -4.21 24.11 -8.31
N ARG A 267 -5.32 23.81 -9.00
CA ARG A 267 -6.63 23.62 -8.33
C ARG A 267 -6.65 22.48 -7.33
N ARG A 268 -5.83 21.44 -7.54
CA ARG A 268 -5.75 20.30 -6.62
C ARG A 268 -4.95 20.68 -5.38
N LEU A 269 -3.82 21.36 -5.55
CA LEU A 269 -3.00 21.90 -4.46
C LEU A 269 -3.75 22.94 -3.63
N ASP A 270 -4.46 23.87 -4.27
CA ASP A 270 -5.30 24.86 -3.59
C ASP A 270 -6.40 24.20 -2.74
N ARG A 271 -7.09 23.17 -3.26
CA ARG A 271 -8.07 22.41 -2.46
C ARG A 271 -7.44 21.65 -1.30
N LEU A 272 -6.26 21.07 -1.50
CA LEU A 272 -5.51 20.37 -0.46
C LEU A 272 -5.10 21.32 0.67
N ALA A 273 -4.48 22.45 0.31
CA ALA A 273 -4.05 23.48 1.25
C ALA A 273 -5.22 24.01 2.10
N ARG A 274 -6.39 24.23 1.48
CA ARG A 274 -7.61 24.65 2.19
C ARG A 274 -8.17 23.62 3.16
N ALA A 275 -7.92 22.33 2.94
CA ALA A 275 -8.37 21.26 3.82
C ALA A 275 -7.37 20.98 4.95
N VAL A 276 -6.08 20.87 4.61
CA VAL A 276 -5.02 20.41 5.52
C VAL A 276 -4.60 21.51 6.49
N ILE A 277 -4.34 22.73 6.00
CA ILE A 277 -3.73 23.79 6.81
C ILE A 277 -4.60 24.21 8.00
N PRO A 278 -5.92 24.45 7.84
CA PRO A 278 -6.75 24.82 8.99
C PRO A 278 -6.81 23.73 10.06
N VAL A 279 -6.80 22.46 9.65
CA VAL A 279 -6.77 21.32 10.58
C VAL A 279 -5.43 21.22 11.28
N TYR A 280 -4.32 21.32 10.55
CA TYR A 280 -2.97 21.35 11.13
C TYR A 280 -2.86 22.46 12.18
N CYS A 281 -3.24 23.69 11.82
CA CYS A 281 -3.14 24.81 12.76
C CYS A 281 -4.00 24.61 14.01
N LEU A 282 -5.20 24.06 13.87
CA LEU A 282 -6.11 23.76 14.99
C LEU A 282 -5.53 22.72 15.96
N LEU A 283 -4.75 21.77 15.45
CA LEU A 283 -4.16 20.70 16.25
C LEU A 283 -2.90 21.17 16.98
N GLU A 284 -2.00 21.85 16.26
CA GLU A 284 -0.67 22.22 16.75
C GLU A 284 -0.66 23.49 17.63
N PHE A 285 -1.48 24.49 17.29
CA PHE A 285 -1.43 25.79 17.96
C PHE A 285 -2.59 25.96 18.94
N GLY A 286 -2.32 26.66 20.05
CA GLY A 286 -3.36 27.01 21.03
C GLY A 286 -4.02 28.35 20.82
N GLU A 287 -3.33 29.29 20.18
CA GLU A 287 -3.72 30.67 19.98
C GLU A 287 -3.14 31.20 18.67
N ASN A 288 -3.67 32.32 18.18
CA ASN A 288 -3.31 32.96 16.92
C ASN A 288 -3.43 32.07 15.68
N LEU A 289 -4.38 31.13 15.66
CA LEU A 289 -4.64 30.16 14.60
C LEU A 289 -4.71 30.82 13.22
N GLY A 290 -5.46 31.93 13.10
CA GLY A 290 -5.57 32.65 11.83
C GLY A 290 -4.24 33.20 11.32
N ARG A 291 -3.35 33.68 12.22
CA ARG A 291 -2.02 34.17 11.85
C ARG A 291 -1.10 33.05 11.40
N GLU A 292 -1.15 31.89 12.06
CA GLU A 292 -0.34 30.73 11.66
C GLU A 292 -0.79 30.17 10.30
N VAL A 293 -2.10 30.15 10.00
CA VAL A 293 -2.59 29.83 8.65
C VAL A 293 -2.01 30.80 7.62
N GLU A 294 -2.13 32.11 7.84
CA GLU A 294 -1.58 33.11 6.92
C GLU A 294 -0.07 32.99 6.74
N LYS A 295 0.65 32.71 7.82
CA LYS A 295 2.10 32.51 7.81
C LYS A 295 2.49 31.32 6.94
N LEU A 296 1.83 30.16 7.10
CA LEU A 296 2.08 28.97 6.28
C LEU A 296 1.84 29.21 4.79
N TYR A 297 0.76 29.91 4.44
CA TYR A 297 0.53 30.29 3.04
C TYR A 297 1.62 31.23 2.53
N ARG A 298 1.98 32.27 3.30
CA ARG A 298 3.03 33.23 2.87
C ARG A 298 4.40 32.58 2.73
N SER A 299 4.79 31.69 3.66
CA SER A 299 6.12 31.09 3.69
C SER A 299 6.27 29.92 2.73
N CYS A 300 5.25 29.06 2.61
CA CYS A 300 5.36 27.78 1.92
C CYS A 300 4.53 27.68 0.65
N LEU A 301 3.44 28.44 0.51
CA LEU A 301 2.45 28.29 -0.57
C LEU A 301 2.01 29.66 -1.14
N SER A 302 2.98 30.53 -1.40
CA SER A 302 2.78 31.99 -1.58
C SER A 302 1.84 32.40 -2.72
N GLN A 303 1.65 31.57 -3.74
CA GLN A 303 0.74 31.84 -4.85
C GLN A 303 -0.66 31.25 -4.65
N LEU A 304 -0.86 30.40 -3.63
CA LEU A 304 -2.19 29.87 -3.31
C LEU A 304 -3.01 30.89 -2.53
N VAL A 305 -4.33 30.78 -2.66
CA VAL A 305 -5.26 31.75 -2.06
C VAL A 305 -5.72 31.25 -0.70
N VAL A 306 -5.48 32.05 0.34
CA VAL A 306 -5.98 31.78 1.69
C VAL A 306 -7.51 31.83 1.69
N GLU A 307 -8.14 30.80 2.25
CA GLU A 307 -9.59 30.75 2.35
C GLU A 307 -10.10 31.50 3.59
N ASN A 308 -10.59 32.72 3.36
CA ASN A 308 -11.15 33.60 4.39
C ASN A 308 -12.27 32.96 5.24
N ALA A 309 -13.05 32.03 4.68
CA ALA A 309 -14.07 31.33 5.43
C ALA A 309 -13.45 30.43 6.52
N SER A 310 -12.38 29.69 6.19
CA SER A 310 -11.65 28.86 7.15
C SER A 310 -11.02 29.71 8.25
N LEU A 311 -10.48 30.89 7.91
CA LEU A 311 -10.00 31.85 8.91
C LEU A 311 -11.11 32.33 9.86
N ALA A 312 -12.31 32.61 9.33
CA ALA A 312 -13.44 33.03 10.15
C ALA A 312 -13.86 31.95 11.15
N TYR A 313 -13.81 30.66 10.77
CA TYR A 313 -14.08 29.54 11.67
C TYR A 313 -13.01 29.43 12.77
N LEU A 314 -11.73 29.50 12.42
CA LEU A 314 -10.66 29.40 13.40
C LEU A 314 -10.71 30.56 14.41
N GLU A 315 -10.96 31.79 13.94
CA GLU A 315 -11.13 32.95 14.84
C GLU A 315 -12.34 32.79 15.76
N LEU A 316 -13.47 32.27 15.25
CA LEU A 316 -14.62 31.97 16.11
C LEU A 316 -14.24 30.95 17.19
N TYR A 317 -13.47 29.92 16.87
CA TYR A 317 -13.01 28.94 17.85
C TYR A 317 -12.12 29.58 18.93
N GLU A 318 -11.17 30.44 18.55
CA GLU A 318 -10.33 31.16 19.53
C GLU A 318 -11.18 32.00 20.48
N ARG A 319 -12.14 32.76 19.94
CA ARG A 319 -13.07 33.56 20.76
C ARG A 319 -13.91 32.70 21.69
N LEU A 320 -14.33 31.52 21.23
CA LEU A 320 -15.04 30.56 22.08
C LEU A 320 -14.16 30.07 23.23
N GLN A 321 -12.87 29.83 23.00
CA GLN A 321 -11.96 29.44 24.09
C GLN A 321 -11.68 30.61 25.05
N GLU A 322 -11.48 31.83 24.55
CA GLU A 322 -11.31 33.04 25.39
C GLU A 322 -12.52 33.29 26.29
N ALA A 323 -13.74 33.18 25.75
CA ALA A 323 -14.99 33.41 26.49
C ALA A 323 -15.19 32.43 27.65
N ARG A 324 -14.56 31.25 27.61
CA ARG A 324 -14.58 30.29 28.73
C ARG A 324 -13.81 30.79 29.94
N SER A 325 -12.74 31.54 29.72
CA SER A 325 -11.87 32.10 30.76
C SER A 325 -12.43 33.41 31.32
N THR A 326 -13.34 34.09 30.61
CA THR A 326 -13.92 35.37 31.02
C THR A 326 -15.43 35.43 30.69
N PRO A 327 -16.30 34.91 31.58
CA PRO A 327 -17.73 34.68 31.29
C PRO A 327 -18.58 35.93 31.03
N SER A 328 -18.05 37.13 31.28
CA SER A 328 -18.84 38.37 31.29
C SER A 328 -19.08 38.98 29.90
N VAL A 329 -18.41 38.49 28.86
CA VAL A 329 -18.51 39.06 27.51
C VAL A 329 -18.42 37.95 26.46
N TYR A 330 -19.51 37.21 26.18
CA TYR A 330 -19.93 36.85 24.80
C TYR A 330 -21.18 35.93 24.71
N PRO A 331 -22.15 36.15 23.77
CA PRO A 331 -22.21 35.31 22.55
C PRO A 331 -22.70 35.96 21.23
N ARG A 332 -23.52 37.03 21.22
CA ARG A 332 -24.24 37.43 19.99
C ARG A 332 -23.42 38.22 18.97
N SER A 333 -22.63 39.20 19.40
CA SER A 333 -21.85 40.07 18.48
C SER A 333 -20.66 39.38 17.78
N GLU A 334 -20.10 38.29 18.32
CA GLU A 334 -19.01 37.50 17.73
C GLU A 334 -19.64 36.57 16.70
N VAL A 335 -20.80 35.99 17.01
CA VAL A 335 -21.59 35.21 16.04
C VAL A 335 -22.04 36.11 14.89
N GLU A 336 -22.48 37.33 15.16
CA GLU A 336 -22.83 38.30 14.13
C GLU A 336 -21.60 38.69 13.30
N ARG A 337 -20.45 38.98 13.93
CA ARG A 337 -19.19 39.27 13.23
C ARG A 337 -18.74 38.09 12.37
N PHE A 338 -18.78 36.87 12.89
CA PHE A 338 -18.50 35.64 12.18
C PHE A 338 -19.42 35.49 10.97
N CYS A 339 -20.73 35.64 11.15
CA CYS A 339 -21.71 35.54 10.08
C CYS A 339 -21.49 36.61 9.00
N LEU A 340 -21.15 37.85 9.38
CA LEU A 340 -20.84 38.93 8.43
C LEU A 340 -19.59 38.61 7.61
N ARG A 341 -18.55 38.06 8.23
CA ARG A 341 -17.33 37.66 7.52
C ARG A 341 -17.56 36.45 6.60
N LEU A 342 -18.29 35.45 7.08
CA LEU A 342 -18.65 34.29 6.27
C LEU A 342 -19.51 34.72 5.07
N ALA A 343 -20.49 35.59 5.27
CA ALA A 343 -21.36 36.10 4.19
C ALA A 343 -20.60 36.79 3.06
N LYS A 344 -19.45 37.43 3.33
CA LYS A 344 -18.60 38.05 2.30
C LYS A 344 -17.98 37.03 1.34
N THR A 345 -17.85 35.78 1.75
CA THR A 345 -17.13 34.72 1.01
C THR A 345 -18.04 33.58 0.58
N ARG A 346 -19.05 33.27 1.40
CA ARG A 346 -20.06 32.23 1.18
C ARG A 346 -21.44 32.75 1.62
N PRO A 347 -22.07 33.65 0.84
CA PRO A 347 -23.34 34.30 1.23
C PRO A 347 -24.50 33.32 1.41
N ASP A 348 -24.51 32.23 0.64
CA ASP A 348 -25.56 31.21 0.67
C ASP A 348 -25.32 30.09 1.68
N ASP A 349 -24.30 30.21 2.53
CA ASP A 349 -24.00 29.19 3.52
C ASP A 349 -25.13 29.09 4.55
N ALA A 350 -25.80 27.94 4.59
CA ALA A 350 -26.95 27.67 5.45
C ALA A 350 -26.67 27.93 6.94
N ILE A 351 -25.41 27.77 7.37
CA ILE A 351 -25.01 27.99 8.77
C ILE A 351 -25.25 29.44 9.22
N ILE A 352 -25.19 30.42 8.29
CA ILE A 352 -25.44 31.83 8.60
C ILE A 352 -26.88 32.00 9.08
N LYS A 353 -27.83 31.31 8.44
CA LYS A 353 -29.24 31.34 8.84
C LYS A 353 -29.44 30.62 10.16
N CYS A 354 -28.80 29.46 10.34
CA CYS A 354 -28.94 28.67 11.55
C CYS A 354 -28.42 29.41 12.80
N LEU A 355 -27.30 30.11 12.68
CA LEU A 355 -26.66 30.83 13.79
C LEU A 355 -27.35 32.16 14.14
N LYS A 356 -27.91 32.87 13.15
CA LYS A 356 -28.65 34.12 13.40
C LYS A 356 -30.01 33.88 14.06
N GLY A 357 -30.62 32.73 13.80
CA GLY A 357 -31.96 32.42 14.29
C GLY A 357 -33.04 33.38 13.77
N ARG A 358 -34.30 33.12 14.12
CA ARG A 358 -35.34 34.17 14.15
C ARG A 358 -35.33 34.78 15.55
N GLU A 359 -35.62 36.07 15.69
CA GLU A 359 -35.55 36.80 16.97
C GLU A 359 -36.28 36.13 18.15
N ARG A 360 -37.26 35.24 17.87
CA ARG A 360 -38.04 34.49 18.85
C ARG A 360 -37.69 33.00 18.99
N GLU A 361 -36.99 32.41 18.02
CA GLU A 361 -36.77 30.94 17.94
C GLU A 361 -35.36 30.51 18.37
N GLY A 362 -34.41 31.44 18.49
CA GLY A 362 -33.02 31.15 18.86
C GLY A 362 -32.24 30.43 17.74
N VAL A 363 -31.10 29.84 18.09
CA VAL A 363 -30.23 29.11 17.15
C VAL A 363 -30.91 27.83 16.67
N ASP A 364 -30.91 27.59 15.35
CA ASP A 364 -31.39 26.33 14.75
C ASP A 364 -30.34 25.23 14.91
N ILE A 365 -30.50 24.43 15.97
CA ILE A 365 -29.59 23.35 16.32
C ILE A 365 -29.64 22.22 15.29
N GLU A 366 -30.81 21.88 14.75
CA GLU A 366 -30.92 20.77 13.79
C GLU A 366 -30.20 21.13 12.49
N GLY A 367 -30.36 22.37 12.01
CA GLY A 367 -29.59 22.89 10.88
C GLY A 367 -28.07 22.95 11.16
N CYS A 368 -27.66 23.31 12.38
CA CYS A 368 -26.23 23.26 12.75
C CYS A 368 -25.68 21.83 12.72
N MET A 369 -26.41 20.86 13.28
CA MET A 369 -25.98 19.46 13.30
C MET A 369 -25.99 18.82 11.91
N GLN A 370 -26.90 19.25 11.02
CA GLN A 370 -26.86 18.88 9.61
C GLN A 370 -25.59 19.42 8.94
N ALA A 371 -25.27 20.70 9.13
CA ALA A 371 -24.06 21.31 8.58
C ALA A 371 -22.78 20.63 9.10
N VAL A 372 -22.75 20.21 10.36
CA VAL A 372 -21.67 19.35 10.90
C VAL A 372 -21.55 18.08 10.07
N GLY A 373 -22.65 17.34 9.89
CA GLY A 373 -22.66 16.09 9.12
C GLY A 373 -22.15 16.25 7.67
N GLU A 374 -22.56 17.31 6.98
CA GLU A 374 -22.13 17.61 5.60
C GLU A 374 -20.64 17.96 5.50
N ARG A 375 -20.06 18.52 6.58
CA ARG A 375 -18.67 19.00 6.61
C ARG A 375 -17.67 18.03 7.21
N MET A 376 -18.12 17.02 7.96
CA MET A 376 -17.25 16.07 8.67
C MET A 376 -16.09 15.55 7.81
N LYS A 377 -16.32 15.22 6.54
CA LYS A 377 -15.27 14.70 5.64
C LYS A 377 -14.57 15.77 4.81
N SER A 378 -15.30 16.81 4.41
CA SER A 378 -14.81 17.81 3.46
C SER A 378 -14.06 18.94 4.13
N ARG A 379 -14.50 19.36 5.33
CA ARG A 379 -13.95 20.45 6.15
C ARG A 379 -14.10 20.12 7.65
N PRO A 380 -13.30 19.18 8.17
CA PRO A 380 -13.44 18.69 9.54
C PRO A 380 -13.26 19.78 10.60
N HIS A 381 -12.38 20.77 10.34
CA HIS A 381 -12.20 21.93 11.23
C HIS A 381 -13.48 22.76 11.36
N GLU A 382 -14.17 23.06 10.25
CA GLU A 382 -15.44 23.80 10.32
C GLU A 382 -16.51 23.04 11.09
N ALA A 383 -16.60 21.71 10.87
CA ALA A 383 -17.52 20.86 11.62
C ALA A 383 -17.22 20.88 13.12
N PHE A 384 -15.94 20.78 13.50
CA PHE A 384 -15.50 20.87 14.89
C PHE A 384 -15.85 22.21 15.55
N VAL A 385 -15.59 23.33 14.88
CA VAL A 385 -15.91 24.66 15.43
C VAL A 385 -17.42 24.84 15.62
N ILE A 386 -18.26 24.35 14.70
CA ILE A 386 -19.73 24.39 14.86
C ILE A 386 -20.15 23.58 16.08
N MET A 387 -19.55 22.41 16.31
CA MET A 387 -19.83 21.60 17.50
C MET A 387 -19.41 22.31 18.78
N GLU A 388 -18.23 22.92 18.82
CA GLU A 388 -17.77 23.67 19.99
C GLU A 388 -18.67 24.88 20.28
N PHE A 389 -19.12 25.59 19.24
CA PHE A 389 -20.11 26.65 19.37
C PHE A 389 -21.41 26.15 20.02
N VAL A 390 -21.99 25.07 19.49
CA VAL A 390 -23.23 24.50 20.03
C VAL A 390 -23.02 24.06 21.48
N ARG A 391 -21.90 23.39 21.79
CA ARG A 391 -21.58 22.89 23.13
C ARG A 391 -21.45 23.99 24.16
N LEU A 392 -20.71 25.05 23.83
CA LEU A 392 -20.35 26.10 24.79
C LEU A 392 -21.42 27.19 24.91
N VAL A 393 -22.11 27.52 23.82
CA VAL A 393 -23.01 28.67 23.77
C VAL A 393 -24.48 28.26 23.81
N VAL A 394 -24.87 27.22 23.05
CA VAL A 394 -26.29 26.88 22.87
C VAL A 394 -26.77 25.88 23.90
N MET A 395 -25.98 24.82 24.14
CA MET A 395 -26.37 23.73 25.03
C MET A 395 -26.74 24.16 26.45
N PRO A 396 -26.05 25.11 27.13
CA PRO A 396 -26.42 25.51 28.49
C PRO A 396 -27.90 25.92 28.64
N GLY A 397 -28.46 26.59 27.63
CA GLY A 397 -29.85 27.07 27.60
C GLY A 397 -30.92 26.04 27.22
N LEU A 398 -30.56 24.79 26.92
CA LEU A 398 -31.50 23.76 26.48
C LEU A 398 -32.14 22.98 27.64
N ASP A 399 -33.35 22.46 27.40
CA ASP A 399 -33.99 21.50 28.29
C ASP A 399 -33.26 20.15 28.30
N VAL A 400 -33.53 19.32 29.31
CA VAL A 400 -32.83 18.03 29.52
C VAL A 400 -33.02 17.05 28.35
N ARG A 401 -34.22 17.00 27.74
CA ARG A 401 -34.51 16.06 26.65
C ARG A 401 -33.74 16.44 25.38
N ARG A 402 -33.74 17.72 25.03
CA ARG A 402 -33.00 18.28 23.88
C ARG A 402 -31.49 18.15 24.10
N LYS A 403 -31.00 18.44 25.31
CA LYS A 403 -29.60 18.23 25.69
C LYS A 403 -29.15 16.79 25.44
N SER A 404 -29.96 15.80 25.79
CA SER A 404 -29.62 14.39 25.57
C SER A 404 -29.53 14.00 24.08
N LYS A 405 -30.53 14.37 23.26
CA LYS A 405 -30.49 14.08 21.82
C LYS A 405 -29.27 14.72 21.13
N VAL A 406 -29.02 15.99 21.43
CA VAL A 406 -27.92 16.77 20.83
C VAL A 406 -26.57 16.28 21.34
N GLY A 407 -26.45 16.05 22.66
CA GLY A 407 -25.21 15.60 23.29
C GLY A 407 -24.76 14.22 22.83
N GLU A 408 -25.70 13.27 22.67
CA GLU A 408 -25.40 11.96 22.09
C GLU A 408 -24.87 12.08 20.65
N SER A 409 -25.57 12.86 19.81
CA SER A 409 -25.15 13.06 18.42
C SER A 409 -23.78 13.73 18.33
N MET A 410 -23.49 14.72 19.18
CA MET A 410 -22.20 15.40 19.22
C MET A 410 -21.09 14.48 19.71
N LEU A 411 -21.32 13.67 20.75
CA LEU A 411 -20.33 12.70 21.24
C LEU A 411 -19.93 11.70 20.17
N THR A 412 -20.89 11.17 19.39
CA THR A 412 -20.56 10.31 18.26
C THR A 412 -19.65 11.03 17.26
N ARG A 413 -19.90 12.31 16.97
CA ARG A 413 -19.07 13.11 16.05
C ARG A 413 -17.68 13.45 16.60
N TYR A 414 -17.56 13.70 17.91
CA TYR A 414 -16.24 13.85 18.53
C TYR A 414 -15.45 12.54 18.51
N LEU A 415 -16.10 11.39 18.76
CA LEU A 415 -15.48 10.07 18.61
C LEU A 415 -15.07 9.79 17.16
N ASP A 416 -15.88 10.19 16.18
CA ASP A 416 -15.57 10.09 14.75
C ASP A 416 -14.30 10.89 14.40
N LEU A 417 -14.19 12.15 14.87
CA LEU A 417 -13.00 13.00 14.67
C LEU A 417 -11.77 12.43 15.37
N TRP A 418 -11.91 11.97 16.61
CA TRP A 418 -10.81 11.35 17.36
C TRP A 418 -10.37 10.02 16.73
N GLY A 419 -11.31 9.23 16.21
CA GLY A 419 -11.00 8.00 15.48
C GLY A 419 -10.26 8.26 14.17
N TRP A 420 -10.48 9.44 13.56
CA TRP A 420 -9.70 9.94 12.43
C TRP A 420 -8.33 10.46 12.84
N VAL A 421 -8.25 11.45 13.74
CA VAL A 421 -7.00 11.98 14.31
C VAL A 421 -7.09 11.91 15.83
N PRO A 422 -6.40 10.95 16.48
CA PRO A 422 -6.43 10.82 17.94
C PRO A 422 -5.70 11.98 18.59
N ASN A 423 -6.40 13.07 18.92
CA ASN A 423 -5.82 14.28 19.52
C ASN A 423 -6.76 14.83 20.62
N VAL A 424 -6.18 15.40 21.67
CA VAL A 424 -6.89 15.96 22.84
C VAL A 424 -7.84 17.12 22.48
N ARG A 425 -7.59 17.82 21.38
CA ARG A 425 -8.49 18.85 20.83
C ARG A 425 -9.86 18.28 20.48
N PHE A 426 -9.88 17.07 19.89
CA PHE A 426 -11.13 16.43 19.47
C PHE A 426 -11.81 15.63 20.57
N MET A 427 -11.07 15.14 21.56
CA MET A 427 -11.65 14.50 22.73
C MET A 427 -10.80 14.76 23.98
N ASN A 428 -11.38 15.49 24.93
CA ASN A 428 -10.78 15.75 26.25
C ASN A 428 -11.83 15.61 27.35
N ARG A 429 -11.35 15.71 28.60
CA ARG A 429 -12.16 15.55 29.79
C ARG A 429 -13.34 16.51 29.86
N GLU A 430 -13.18 17.74 29.39
CA GLU A 430 -14.24 18.76 29.44
C GLU A 430 -15.37 18.45 28.45
N ILE A 431 -15.02 18.03 27.23
CA ILE A 431 -15.98 17.56 26.22
C ILE A 431 -16.74 16.35 26.78
N ALA A 432 -16.03 15.39 27.36
CA ALA A 432 -16.65 14.20 27.92
C ALA A 432 -17.54 14.52 29.12
N GLU A 433 -17.11 15.33 30.08
CA GLU A 433 -17.90 15.67 31.26
C GLU A 433 -19.16 16.48 30.88
N SER A 434 -19.03 17.42 29.94
CA SER A 434 -20.16 18.25 29.48
C SER A 434 -21.23 17.46 28.72
N LEU A 435 -20.86 16.39 28.01
CA LEU A 435 -21.79 15.64 27.16
C LEU A 435 -22.16 14.25 27.69
N SER A 436 -21.29 13.59 28.46
CA SER A 436 -21.51 12.19 28.88
C SER A 436 -22.63 12.03 29.91
N ALA A 437 -22.95 13.08 30.67
CA ALA A 437 -24.07 13.08 31.62
C ALA A 437 -25.43 12.89 30.93
N VAL A 438 -25.52 13.25 29.64
CA VAL A 438 -26.76 13.19 28.86
C VAL A 438 -26.73 12.11 27.77
N ALA A 439 -25.66 11.31 27.73
CA ALA A 439 -25.40 10.27 26.74
C ALA A 439 -25.83 8.87 27.19
N LYS A 440 -26.02 7.97 26.22
CA LYS A 440 -26.31 6.55 26.48
C LYS A 440 -25.11 5.83 27.10
N GLY A 441 -25.38 4.73 27.81
CA GLY A 441 -24.37 3.98 28.55
C GLY A 441 -23.23 3.41 27.70
N GLU A 442 -23.49 3.04 26.44
CA GLU A 442 -22.46 2.48 25.54
C GLU A 442 -21.49 3.56 25.04
N THR A 443 -22.00 4.65 24.46
CA THR A 443 -21.24 5.81 23.99
C THR A 443 -20.42 6.41 25.14
N ARG A 444 -21.03 6.54 26.33
CA ARG A 444 -20.34 6.97 27.54
C ARG A 444 -19.14 6.08 27.88
N ARG A 445 -19.28 4.75 27.83
CA ARG A 445 -18.16 3.83 28.08
C ARG A 445 -17.04 4.00 27.06
N GLN A 446 -17.38 4.15 25.77
CA GLN A 446 -16.40 4.36 24.72
C GLN A 446 -15.61 5.66 24.93
N VAL A 447 -16.28 6.76 25.29
CA VAL A 447 -15.65 8.06 25.57
C VAL A 447 -14.65 7.94 26.72
N PHE A 448 -15.05 7.35 27.85
CA PHE A 448 -14.13 7.20 28.98
C PHE A 448 -12.98 6.22 28.70
N ASP A 449 -13.19 5.22 27.84
CA ASP A 449 -12.12 4.35 27.36
C ASP A 449 -11.11 5.12 26.49
N VAL A 450 -11.60 5.94 25.56
CA VAL A 450 -10.79 6.85 24.73
C VAL A 450 -9.98 7.83 25.58
N LEU A 451 -10.62 8.50 26.53
CA LEU A 451 -9.93 9.43 27.43
C LEU A 451 -8.83 8.76 28.23
N ARG A 452 -9.14 7.61 28.85
CA ARG A 452 -8.17 6.85 29.65
C ARG A 452 -6.91 6.54 28.85
N TRP A 453 -7.06 6.13 27.59
CA TRP A 453 -5.90 5.82 26.74
C TRP A 453 -5.18 7.07 26.24
N THR A 454 -5.92 8.11 25.83
CA THR A 454 -5.33 9.38 25.41
C THR A 454 -4.46 9.99 26.53
N GLU A 455 -4.99 10.05 27.75
CA GLU A 455 -4.25 10.55 28.93
C GLU A 455 -3.09 9.62 29.35
N ALA A 456 -3.29 8.30 29.25
CA ALA A 456 -2.23 7.34 29.59
C ALA A 456 -1.05 7.39 28.61
N PHE A 457 -1.29 7.77 27.36
CA PHE A 457 -0.25 7.92 26.35
C PHE A 457 0.34 9.33 26.31
N ALA A 458 -0.37 10.39 26.71
CA ALA A 458 0.23 11.72 26.89
C ALA A 458 1.29 11.72 28.02
N ASN A 459 0.98 11.07 29.14
CA ASN A 459 1.78 11.16 30.38
C ASN A 459 2.90 10.11 30.55
N ARG A 460 3.23 9.30 29.53
CA ARG A 460 4.19 8.19 29.69
C ARG A 460 5.27 8.16 28.64
N ASP A 461 6.51 7.99 29.09
CA ASP A 461 7.65 7.64 28.25
C ASP A 461 7.40 6.34 27.48
N ASN A 462 8.07 6.22 26.34
CA ASN A 462 7.96 5.14 25.36
C ASN A 462 8.24 3.70 25.93
N GLN A 463 8.48 3.55 27.23
CA GLN A 463 8.73 2.29 27.93
C GLN A 463 7.49 1.40 28.10
N LEU A 464 6.26 1.95 28.00
CA LEU A 464 5.07 1.09 28.01
C LEU A 464 5.03 0.14 26.80
N TYR A 465 5.67 0.53 25.69
CA TYR A 465 5.66 -0.18 24.41
C TYR A 465 6.54 -1.43 24.41
N SER A 466 7.68 -1.41 25.12
CA SER A 466 8.53 -2.59 25.26
C SER A 466 7.85 -3.66 26.11
N ASN A 467 7.10 -3.24 27.13
CA ASN A 467 6.61 -4.12 28.19
C ASN A 467 5.18 -4.64 27.97
N LYS A 468 4.39 -4.05 27.05
CA LYS A 468 2.97 -4.42 26.84
C LYS A 468 2.58 -4.56 25.36
N LYS A 469 3.41 -5.24 24.56
CA LYS A 469 3.12 -5.58 23.15
C LYS A 469 1.76 -6.28 22.96
N GLU A 470 1.29 -7.01 23.97
CA GLU A 470 0.02 -7.75 23.94
C GLU A 470 -1.22 -6.86 24.03
N LEU A 471 -1.14 -5.69 24.68
CA LEU A 471 -2.22 -4.69 24.70
C LEU A 471 -2.50 -4.09 23.31
N VAL A 472 -1.55 -4.21 22.39
CA VAL A 472 -1.64 -3.67 21.03
C VAL A 472 -1.97 -4.78 20.01
N ARG A 473 -1.65 -6.05 20.31
CA ARG A 473 -1.58 -7.13 19.30
C ARG A 473 -2.73 -8.15 19.26
N GLY A 474 -3.74 -8.11 20.12
CA GLY A 474 -4.84 -9.08 19.94
C GLY A 474 -6.04 -9.06 20.87
N LYS A 475 -5.97 -8.37 22.02
CA LYS A 475 -7.12 -8.20 22.96
C LYS A 475 -7.24 -6.77 23.48
N GLY A 476 -6.55 -5.82 22.85
CA GLY A 476 -6.52 -4.42 23.23
C GLY A 476 -7.82 -3.69 22.91
N SER A 477 -8.15 -2.67 23.72
CA SER A 477 -9.16 -1.69 23.33
C SER A 477 -8.77 -1.06 22.00
N LYS A 478 -9.72 -0.93 21.06
CA LYS A 478 -9.56 -0.18 19.80
C LYS A 478 -9.03 1.23 20.07
N ALA A 479 -9.47 1.86 21.15
CA ALA A 479 -8.99 3.16 21.57
C ALA A 479 -7.52 3.13 21.98
N ALA A 480 -7.02 2.05 22.60
CA ALA A 480 -5.60 1.93 22.92
C ALA A 480 -4.74 1.90 21.64
N LEU A 481 -5.17 1.16 20.63
CA LEU A 481 -4.45 1.07 19.35
C LEU A 481 -4.51 2.40 18.59
N GLN A 482 -5.67 3.06 18.55
CA GLN A 482 -5.81 4.37 17.91
C GLN A 482 -4.99 5.45 18.63
N ALA A 483 -5.06 5.54 19.96
CA ALA A 483 -4.24 6.49 20.73
C ALA A 483 -2.74 6.25 20.52
N PHE A 484 -2.31 4.99 20.49
CA PHE A 484 -0.93 4.64 20.17
C PHE A 484 -0.51 5.09 18.77
N LEU A 485 -1.35 4.84 17.77
CA LEU A 485 -1.10 5.33 16.41
C LEU A 485 -0.99 6.85 16.41
N GLY A 486 -1.88 7.57 17.09
CA GLY A 486 -1.80 9.02 17.24
C GLY A 486 -0.44 9.49 17.78
N ARG A 487 0.09 8.81 18.81
CA ARG A 487 1.40 9.12 19.38
C ARG A 487 2.58 8.85 18.46
N VAL A 488 2.56 7.71 17.75
CA VAL A 488 3.60 7.40 16.76
C VAL A 488 3.61 8.43 15.63
N LEU A 489 2.45 8.99 15.31
CA LEU A 489 2.25 9.95 14.24
C LEU A 489 2.41 11.41 14.68
N GLY A 490 2.82 11.66 15.93
CA GLY A 490 3.03 13.03 16.44
C GLY A 490 1.75 13.85 16.64
N VAL A 491 0.57 13.24 16.59
CA VAL A 491 -0.71 13.96 16.73
C VAL A 491 -1.32 13.87 18.14
N THR A 492 -0.64 13.22 19.09
CA THR A 492 -0.99 13.28 20.52
C THR A 492 0.15 13.96 21.29
N ASP A 493 -0.10 15.17 21.77
CA ASP A 493 0.69 15.77 22.86
C ASP A 493 0.03 15.50 24.21
#